data_AF-A0A3B1AXC8-F1
#
_entry.id   AF-A0A3B1AXC8-F1
#
_cell.length_a   1.000
_cell.length_b   1.000
_cell.length_c   1.000
_cell.angle_alpha   90.00
_cell.angle_beta   90.00
_cell.angle_gamma   90.00
#
_symmetry.space_group_name_H-M   'P 1'
#
loop_
_entity.id
_entity.type
_entity.pdbx_description
1 polymer ?
#
loop_
_entity_poly.entity_id
_entity_poly.type
_entity_poly.pdbx_seq_one_letter_code
_entity_poly.pdbx_strand_id
1 'polypeptide(L)'
;MGNSPPIDLQELMNDMALQATDETIKFPSRFIFSWQNISFSGQILRSEKPGIFSMNLVASLGYIPFSSENKNRRKSLLTTFTPSFIKGDYNLSVNSQIQMVLRTEFSGPVNARRLMEAIAYTLLDLRENFKSTQATIAN
;
A
#
# COMPACT_ATOMS: atom_id res chain seq x y z
N MET A 1 23.56 -11.72 -0.59
CA MET A 1 23.03 -11.66 0.80
C MET A 1 22.99 -10.20 1.19
N GLY A 2 21.83 -9.55 1.11
CA GLY A 2 21.66 -8.16 1.51
C GLY A 2 20.66 -8.13 2.66
N ASN A 3 21.12 -7.69 3.83
CA ASN A 3 20.31 -7.51 5.03
C ASN A 3 19.09 -6.66 4.68
N SER A 4 17.89 -7.25 4.79
CA SER A 4 16.64 -6.51 4.67
C SER A 4 16.60 -5.44 5.75
N PRO A 5 16.11 -4.21 5.47
CA PRO A 5 15.85 -3.28 6.55
C PRO A 5 14.78 -3.93 7.45
N PRO A 6 14.94 -3.80 8.77
CA PRO A 6 13.93 -4.27 9.68
C PRO A 6 12.64 -3.53 9.34
N ILE A 7 11.56 -4.28 9.36
CA ILE A 7 10.19 -3.79 9.44
C ILE A 7 10.16 -2.49 10.27
N ASP A 8 9.86 -1.33 9.68
CA ASP A 8 9.59 -0.12 10.46
C ASP A 8 8.09 0.01 10.78
N LEU A 9 7.52 -1.10 11.23
CA LEU A 9 6.19 -1.08 11.85
C LEU A 9 6.25 -0.32 13.19
N GLN A 10 7.43 -0.08 13.73
CA GLN A 10 7.60 0.68 14.95
C GLN A 10 7.38 2.17 14.71
N GLU A 11 7.88 2.73 13.61
CA GLU A 11 7.54 4.07 13.13
C GLU A 11 6.05 4.17 12.80
N LEU A 12 5.46 3.16 12.14
CA LEU A 12 4.00 3.10 11.93
C LEU A 12 3.23 3.11 13.25
N MET A 13 3.67 2.31 14.23
CA MET A 13 3.05 2.24 15.56
C MET A 13 3.19 3.56 16.31
N ASN A 14 4.32 4.24 16.20
CA ASN A 14 4.54 5.54 16.80
C ASN A 14 3.66 6.61 16.14
N ASP A 15 3.57 6.64 14.81
CA ASP A 15 2.69 7.54 14.06
C ASP A 15 1.22 7.31 14.42
N MET A 16 0.82 6.04 14.51
CA MET A 16 -0.54 5.66 14.90
C MET A 16 -0.83 6.00 16.36
N ALA A 17 0.15 5.84 17.27
CA ALA A 17 0.04 6.25 18.66
C ALA A 17 -0.04 7.78 18.82
N LEU A 18 0.69 8.55 18.01
CA LEU A 18 0.59 10.01 17.98
C LEU A 18 -0.77 10.50 17.46
N GLN A 19 -1.39 9.74 16.54
CA GLN A 19 -2.72 10.06 15.99
C GLN A 19 -3.88 9.49 16.82
N ALA A 20 -3.61 8.53 17.69
CA ALA A 20 -4.55 7.95 18.64
C ALA A 20 -4.38 8.59 20.01
N THR A 21 -5.14 9.65 20.29
CA THR A 21 -5.41 9.99 21.71
C THR A 21 -6.17 8.83 22.35
N ASP A 22 -5.94 8.55 23.63
CA ASP A 22 -6.33 7.33 24.40
C ASP A 22 -7.74 6.73 24.15
N GLU A 23 -8.65 7.41 23.46
CA GLU A 23 -10.00 6.92 23.16
C GLU A 23 -10.43 7.03 21.68
N THR A 24 -9.77 7.84 20.83
CA THR A 24 -10.21 8.03 19.43
C THR A 24 -9.08 8.40 18.46
N ILE A 25 -9.17 7.86 17.24
CA ILE A 25 -8.32 8.23 16.11
C ILE A 25 -8.95 9.39 15.35
N LYS A 26 -8.15 10.41 14.99
CA LYS A 26 -8.62 11.53 14.18
C LYS A 26 -8.77 11.12 12.72
N PHE A 27 -9.90 11.47 12.10
CA PHE A 27 -10.19 11.15 10.70
C PHE A 27 -10.18 12.42 9.82
N PRO A 28 -9.68 12.35 8.57
CA PRO A 28 -8.98 11.21 7.98
C PRO A 28 -7.62 10.99 8.65
N SER A 29 -7.29 9.75 8.99
CA SER A 29 -5.96 9.40 9.48
C SER A 29 -5.12 8.98 8.28
N ARG A 30 -3.88 9.49 8.22
CA ARG A 30 -2.92 9.19 7.15
C ARG A 30 -1.62 8.74 7.78
N PHE A 31 -1.01 7.73 7.21
CA PHE A 31 0.24 7.16 7.71
C PHE A 31 1.05 6.60 6.55
N ILE A 32 2.36 6.49 6.74
CA ILE A 32 3.29 5.91 5.77
C ILE A 32 4.11 4.87 6.49
N PHE A 33 4.39 3.75 5.85
CA PHE A 33 5.29 2.74 6.40
C PHE A 33 5.97 1.97 5.27
N SER A 34 6.99 1.18 5.63
CA SER A 34 7.66 0.29 4.69
C SER A 34 7.56 -1.16 5.13
N TRP A 35 7.24 -2.06 4.19
CA TRP A 35 7.22 -3.50 4.41
C TRP A 35 7.83 -4.23 3.22
N GLN A 36 8.82 -5.09 3.45
CA GLN A 36 9.57 -5.79 2.38
C GLN A 36 10.13 -4.84 1.29
N ASN A 37 10.68 -3.68 1.69
CA ASN A 37 11.17 -2.62 0.80
C ASN A 37 10.12 -1.98 -0.12
N ILE A 38 8.83 -2.18 0.20
CA ILE A 38 7.71 -1.52 -0.48
C ILE A 38 7.24 -0.40 0.44
N SER A 39 7.17 0.82 -0.10
CA SER A 39 6.57 1.94 0.60
C SER A 39 5.05 1.88 0.46
N PHE A 40 4.36 2.04 1.57
CA PHE A 40 2.90 2.09 1.65
C PHE A 40 2.46 3.46 2.14
N SER A 41 1.47 4.04 1.46
CA SER A 41 0.71 5.18 1.95
C SER A 41 -0.68 4.72 2.35
N GLY A 42 -1.01 4.87 3.63
CA GLY A 42 -2.28 4.48 4.21
C GLY A 42 -3.19 5.66 4.50
N GLN A 43 -4.49 5.43 4.34
CA GLN A 43 -5.53 6.37 4.74
C GLN A 43 -6.71 5.64 5.35
N ILE A 44 -7.20 6.12 6.48
CA ILE A 44 -8.44 5.63 7.08
C ILE A 44 -9.51 6.72 7.01
N LEU A 45 -10.68 6.32 6.53
CA LEU A 45 -11.85 7.15 6.29
C LEU A 45 -13.05 6.58 7.03
N ARG A 46 -13.96 7.45 7.46
CA ARG A 46 -15.32 7.04 7.84
C ARG A 46 -16.07 6.69 6.56
N SER A 47 -16.73 5.54 6.53
CA SER A 47 -17.65 5.19 5.45
C SER A 47 -18.94 6.00 5.59
N GLU A 48 -19.74 6.07 4.53
CA GLU A 48 -21.08 6.65 4.56
C GLU A 48 -22.02 5.87 5.48
N LYS A 49 -21.74 4.57 5.69
CA LYS A 49 -22.49 3.72 6.62
C LYS A 49 -22.02 3.93 8.06
N PRO A 50 -22.92 4.26 9.01
CA PRO A 50 -22.55 4.42 10.42
C PRO A 50 -21.83 3.19 10.98
N GLY A 51 -20.70 3.43 11.66
CA GLY A 51 -19.90 2.37 12.30
C GLY A 51 -19.04 1.54 11.34
N ILE A 52 -18.99 1.90 10.05
CA ILE A 52 -18.08 1.29 9.07
C ILE A 52 -16.95 2.27 8.74
N PHE A 53 -15.74 1.71 8.64
CA PHE A 53 -14.53 2.43 8.30
C PHE A 53 -13.88 1.79 7.08
N SER A 54 -13.24 2.62 6.26
CA SER A 54 -12.50 2.20 5.08
C SER A 54 -11.03 2.51 5.30
N MET A 55 -10.17 1.51 5.15
CA MET A 55 -8.73 1.67 5.06
C MET A 55 -8.30 1.47 3.61
N ASN A 56 -7.66 2.49 3.06
CA ASN A 56 -6.99 2.42 1.77
C ASN A 56 -5.48 2.33 2.02
N LEU A 57 -4.83 1.30 1.49
CA LEU A 57 -3.38 1.19 1.44
C LEU A 57 -2.94 1.26 -0.01
N VAL A 58 -2.00 2.17 -0.31
CA VAL A 58 -1.41 2.32 -1.64
C VAL A 58 0.04 1.86 -1.55
N ALA A 59 0.35 0.75 -2.21
CA ALA A 59 1.69 0.19 -2.30
C ALA A 59 2.41 0.74 -3.53
N SER A 60 3.63 1.27 -3.35
CA SER A 60 4.49 1.69 -4.46
C SER A 60 5.42 0.56 -4.88
N LEU A 61 5.21 0.02 -6.09
CA LEU A 61 5.89 -1.21 -6.54
C LEU A 61 7.07 -0.95 -7.46
N GLY A 62 7.21 0.28 -7.96
CA GLY A 62 8.29 0.70 -8.85
C GLY A 62 7.80 1.64 -9.93
N TYR A 63 8.60 1.80 -10.98
CA TYR A 63 8.40 2.82 -12.01
C TYR A 63 8.51 2.22 -13.41
N ILE A 64 7.64 2.65 -14.31
CA ILE A 64 7.76 2.37 -15.74
C ILE A 64 8.61 3.48 -16.38
N PRO A 65 9.77 3.16 -16.98
CA PRO A 65 10.63 4.16 -17.61
C PRO A 65 9.89 5.00 -18.64
N PHE A 66 10.28 6.27 -18.78
CA PHE A 66 9.85 7.08 -19.91
C PHE A 66 10.40 6.48 -21.21
N SER A 67 9.71 6.73 -22.33
CA SER A 67 10.13 6.22 -23.64
C SER A 67 11.51 6.73 -24.05
N SER A 68 11.89 7.92 -23.60
CA SER A 68 13.22 8.52 -23.78
C SER A 68 14.31 7.80 -23.01
N GLU A 69 13.99 7.19 -21.87
CA GLU A 69 14.95 6.47 -21.02
C GLU A 69 15.17 5.04 -21.52
N ASN A 70 14.09 4.29 -21.73
CA ASN A 70 14.15 2.92 -22.24
C ASN A 70 12.83 2.47 -22.87
N LYS A 71 12.70 2.72 -24.18
CA LYS A 71 11.52 2.38 -24.98
C LYS A 71 11.15 0.88 -24.92
N ASN A 72 12.14 -0.01 -24.94
CA ASN A 72 11.91 -1.45 -24.97
C ASN A 72 11.37 -1.97 -23.63
N ARG A 73 12.01 -1.57 -22.52
CA ARG A 73 11.56 -1.92 -21.17
C ARG A 73 10.19 -1.33 -20.87
N ARG A 74 9.94 -0.07 -21.27
CA ARG A 74 8.62 0.56 -21.16
C ARG A 74 7.55 -0.28 -21.87
N LYS A 75 7.79 -0.69 -23.11
CA LYS A 75 6.84 -1.51 -23.88
C LYS A 75 6.57 -2.83 -23.17
N SER A 76 7.61 -3.53 -22.72
CA SER A 76 7.47 -4.80 -22.00
C SER A 76 6.64 -4.65 -20.72
N LEU A 77 6.96 -3.68 -19.85
CA LEU A 77 6.22 -3.45 -18.62
C LEU A 77 4.77 -3.05 -18.88
N LEU A 78 4.51 -2.16 -19.85
CA LEU A 78 3.15 -1.81 -20.20
C LEU A 78 2.37 -3.03 -20.70
N THR A 79 2.94 -3.85 -21.58
CA THR A 79 2.27 -5.08 -22.04
C THR A 79 1.96 -6.03 -20.88
N THR A 80 2.87 -6.20 -19.93
CA THR A 80 2.68 -7.08 -18.77
C THR A 80 1.62 -6.56 -17.80
N PHE A 81 1.60 -5.26 -17.50
CA PHE A 81 0.71 -4.69 -16.48
C PHE A 81 -0.63 -4.15 -17.00
N THR A 82 -0.77 -3.93 -18.32
CA THR A 82 -2.02 -3.43 -18.91
C THR A 82 -3.26 -4.25 -18.50
N PRO A 83 -3.23 -5.59 -18.50
CA PRO A 83 -4.39 -6.37 -18.04
C PRO A 83 -4.77 -6.06 -16.60
N SER A 84 -3.79 -5.89 -15.72
CA SER A 84 -4.02 -5.62 -14.29
C SER A 84 -4.44 -4.17 -14.03
N PHE A 85 -4.01 -3.21 -14.87
CA PHE A 85 -4.53 -1.85 -14.87
C PHE A 85 -6.01 -1.81 -15.28
N ILE A 86 -6.40 -2.59 -16.31
CA ILE A 86 -7.79 -2.65 -16.77
C ILE A 86 -8.70 -3.28 -15.70
N LYS A 87 -8.22 -4.29 -14.98
CA LYS A 87 -8.95 -4.92 -13.86
C LYS A 87 -9.11 -4.00 -12.65
N GLY A 88 -8.27 -2.96 -12.53
CA GLY A 88 -8.25 -2.05 -11.39
C GLY A 88 -7.44 -2.54 -10.20
N ASP A 89 -6.72 -3.66 -10.35
CA ASP A 89 -5.83 -4.22 -9.31
C ASP A 89 -4.60 -3.32 -9.09
N TYR A 90 -4.21 -2.57 -10.13
CA TYR A 90 -3.08 -1.64 -10.11
C TYR A 90 -3.48 -0.33 -10.79
N ASN A 91 -2.76 0.74 -10.43
CA ASN A 91 -2.85 2.05 -11.07
C ASN A 91 -1.46 2.48 -11.54
N LEU A 92 -1.42 3.25 -12.62
CA LEU A 92 -0.23 3.96 -13.06
C LEU A 92 -0.38 5.43 -12.65
N SER A 93 0.49 5.90 -11.76
CA SER A 93 0.47 7.31 -11.35
C SER A 93 0.98 8.21 -12.48
N VAL A 94 0.71 9.52 -12.38
CA VAL A 94 1.20 10.54 -13.33
C VAL A 94 2.73 10.55 -13.42
N ASN A 95 3.42 10.16 -12.35
CA ASN A 95 4.87 10.02 -12.30
C ASN A 95 5.31 8.61 -12.73
N SER A 96 4.58 7.97 -13.65
CA SER A 96 4.73 6.58 -14.12
C SER A 96 5.05 5.53 -13.06
N GLN A 97 4.59 5.72 -11.82
CA GLN A 97 4.78 4.77 -10.74
C GLN A 97 3.68 3.72 -10.80
N ILE A 98 4.06 2.44 -10.72
CA ILE A 98 3.12 1.33 -10.59
C ILE A 98 2.69 1.27 -9.14
N GLN A 99 1.39 1.44 -8.90
CA GLN A 99 0.78 1.43 -7.57
C GLN A 99 -0.24 0.31 -7.48
N MET A 100 -0.32 -0.36 -6.34
CA MET A 100 -1.44 -1.26 -6.01
C MET A 100 -2.30 -0.56 -4.96
N VAL A 101 -3.62 -0.50 -5.18
CA VAL A 101 -4.56 0.11 -4.24
C VAL A 101 -5.37 -0.98 -3.58
N LEU A 102 -5.35 -0.99 -2.26
CA LEU A 102 -5.99 -2.00 -1.43
C LEU A 102 -7.00 -1.32 -0.55
N ARG A 103 -8.26 -1.74 -0.67
CA ARG A 103 -9.34 -1.22 0.16
C ARG A 103 -9.85 -2.32 1.07
N THR A 104 -9.80 -2.06 2.37
CA THR A 104 -10.34 -2.93 3.40
C THR A 104 -11.42 -2.17 4.16
N GLU A 105 -12.61 -2.74 4.26
CA GLU A 105 -13.67 -2.21 5.11
C GLU A 105 -13.75 -3.02 6.40
N PHE A 106 -13.93 -2.33 7.52
CA PHE A 106 -14.07 -2.97 8.83
C PHE A 106 -15.05 -2.19 9.70
N SER A 107 -15.64 -2.88 10.66
CA SER A 107 -16.61 -2.32 11.61
C SER A 107 -16.12 -2.45 13.05
N GLY A 108 -16.73 -1.68 13.95
CA GLY A 108 -16.41 -1.70 15.37
C GLY A 108 -15.45 -0.57 15.80
N PRO A 109 -14.88 -0.66 17.02
CA PRO A 109 -14.04 0.40 17.57
C PRO A 109 -12.77 0.61 16.76
N VAL A 110 -12.46 1.87 16.43
CA VAL A 110 -11.23 2.24 15.72
C VAL A 110 -10.19 2.67 16.74
N ASN A 111 -9.41 1.70 17.20
CA ASN A 111 -8.23 1.92 18.03
C ASN A 111 -6.97 1.43 17.30
N ALA A 112 -5.80 1.85 17.80
CA ALA A 112 -4.53 1.54 17.17
C ALA A 112 -4.33 0.03 16.98
N ARG A 113 -4.73 -0.79 17.97
CA ARG A 113 -4.65 -2.25 17.89
C ARG A 113 -5.43 -2.82 16.70
N ARG A 114 -6.70 -2.44 16.55
CA ARG A 114 -7.56 -2.92 15.46
C ARG A 114 -7.04 -2.52 14.09
N LEU A 115 -6.51 -1.30 13.97
CA LEU A 115 -5.89 -0.87 12.74
C LEU A 115 -4.62 -1.65 12.42
N MET A 116 -3.77 -1.90 13.41
CA MET A 116 -2.59 -2.73 13.22
C MET A 116 -2.97 -4.17 12.83
N GLU A 117 -4.00 -4.74 13.44
CA GLU A 117 -4.55 -6.05 13.03
C GLU A 117 -5.03 -6.01 11.56
N ALA A 118 -5.79 -4.98 11.17
CA ALA A 118 -6.26 -4.82 9.80
C ALA A 118 -5.10 -4.70 8.80
N ILE A 119 -4.12 -3.83 9.08
CA ILE A 119 -2.92 -3.67 8.25
C ILE A 119 -2.16 -4.99 8.14
N ALA A 120 -1.93 -5.68 9.26
CA ALA A 120 -1.20 -6.94 9.28
C ALA A 120 -1.89 -8.02 8.43
N TYR A 121 -3.22 -8.18 8.57
CA TYR A 121 -3.97 -9.14 7.76
C TYR A 121 -3.93 -8.78 6.28
N THR A 122 -4.14 -7.51 5.93
CA THR A 122 -4.03 -7.06 4.54
C THR A 122 -2.64 -7.35 3.96
N LEU A 123 -1.55 -7.12 4.71
CA LEU A 123 -0.20 -7.40 4.23
C LEU A 123 0.06 -8.90 4.06
N LEU A 124 -0.41 -9.73 5.00
CA LEU A 124 -0.23 -11.19 4.94
C LEU A 124 -0.92 -11.79 3.72
N ASP A 125 -2.13 -11.34 3.40
CA ASP A 125 -2.88 -11.80 2.22
C ASP A 125 -2.15 -11.49 0.89
N LEU A 126 -1.27 -10.50 0.89
CA LEU A 126 -0.60 -9.99 -0.32
C LEU A 126 0.83 -10.48 -0.51
N ARG A 127 1.36 -11.23 0.46
CA ARG A 127 2.78 -11.60 0.49
C ARG A 127 3.27 -12.27 -0.80
N GLU A 128 2.47 -13.15 -1.38
CA GLU A 128 2.85 -13.86 -2.61
C GLU A 128 2.73 -12.98 -3.86
N ASN A 129 1.73 -12.09 -3.91
CA ASN A 129 1.52 -11.18 -5.03
C ASN A 129 2.72 -10.21 -5.16
N PHE A 130 3.17 -9.61 -4.05
CA PHE A 130 4.25 -8.62 -4.11
C PHE A 130 5.59 -9.16 -4.58
N LYS A 131 5.97 -10.37 -4.17
CA LYS A 131 7.23 -10.99 -4.62
C LYS A 131 7.27 -11.17 -6.14
N SER A 132 6.18 -11.68 -6.71
CA SER A 132 6.10 -11.90 -8.16
C SER A 132 6.12 -10.58 -8.95
N THR A 133 5.43 -9.56 -8.43
CA THR A 133 5.37 -8.25 -9.07
C THR A 133 6.71 -7.51 -9.02
N GLN A 134 7.39 -7.49 -7.86
CA GLN A 134 8.70 -6.86 -7.74
C GLN A 134 9.75 -7.53 -8.63
N ALA A 135 9.76 -8.87 -8.70
CA ALA A 135 10.65 -9.59 -9.60
C ALA A 135 10.42 -9.23 -11.07
N THR A 136 9.18 -8.99 -11.46
CA THR A 136 8.81 -8.58 -12.83
C THR A 136 9.28 -7.16 -13.16
N ILE A 137 9.21 -6.24 -12.18
CA ILE A 137 9.63 -4.85 -12.36
C ILE A 137 11.16 -4.72 -12.34
N ALA A 138 11.86 -5.52 -11.53
CA ALA A 138 13.31 -5.45 -11.37
C ALA A 138 14.07 -5.97 -12.60
N ASN A 139 13.50 -6.91 -13.34
CA ASN A 139 14.04 -7.46 -14.59
C ASN A 139 13.75 -6.57 -15.81
#